data_AF-A0AA38VR04-F1
#
_entry.id   AF-A0AA38VR04-F1
#
_cell.length_a   1.000
_cell.length_b   1.000
_cell.length_c   1.000
_cell.angle_alpha   90.00
_cell.angle_beta   90.00
_cell.angle_gamma   90.00
#
_symmetry.space_group_name_H-M   'P 1'
#
loop_
_entity.id
_entity.type
_entity.pdbx_description
1 polymer ?
#
loop_
_entity_poly.entity_id
_entity_poly.type
_entity_poly.pdbx_seq_one_letter_code
_entity_poly.pdbx_strand_id
1 'polypeptide(L)'
;MGLLPLTYRRPSHVARPSTNSSQGSLGEDGKADISLKSGRSGSTAGIPPALSFDKIIEGGTCPPCTIRDFMNYLIYIEHSAENLQFFLWLRDYTARFQQVPESERALSPEWTPAQDDEAAARIQKVASEKMRRAQPADMFRGTDFEKPALQESLATLNDDSFSQFSSPPRTPEESSHDSLYTGSTAGTHMSSHRSLADQAYVAAGAEKPFTIQPLRAEIDRVVATYIADHSPRQLNLSSREQKTLLHALSHTTHPSAFRSVAASIESTLRYQAHPNFIRWSICNGNPVRVTFARGLGAASILLSTIAAILLTLSRAPRGYRALAGVGWFVGVATLIAALKGMCVVLHGLHHRHVRPWELFEVEPSDSDSEVGGKRKGYETFGSSNSYEDEPWIVKYGERNMLRKVFDREVWIQEPALRQIQDTIFVQAVLGGILISGVLVGVFVGVPGGGFF
;
A
#
# COMPACT_ATOMS: atom_id res chain seq x y z
N MET A 1 -15.61 -15.54 -22.94
CA MET A 1 -14.61 -14.59 -22.41
C MET A 1 -13.36 -14.70 -23.25
N GLY A 2 -12.86 -13.59 -23.81
CA GLY A 2 -11.70 -13.61 -24.69
C GLY A 2 -10.41 -13.86 -23.90
N LEU A 3 -9.51 -14.68 -24.45
CA LEU A 3 -8.15 -14.85 -23.93
C LEU A 3 -7.43 -13.51 -23.93
N LEU A 4 -6.64 -13.22 -22.90
CA LEU A 4 -5.79 -12.04 -22.88
C LEU A 4 -4.75 -12.13 -24.00
N PRO A 5 -4.40 -10.99 -24.63
CA PRO A 5 -3.43 -11.00 -25.71
C PRO A 5 -2.03 -11.40 -25.19
N LEU A 6 -1.24 -12.07 -26.02
CA LEU A 6 0.16 -12.42 -25.70
C LEU A 6 1.04 -11.19 -25.43
N THR A 7 0.60 -10.00 -25.81
CA THR A 7 1.24 -8.71 -25.48
C THR A 7 0.92 -8.21 -24.07
N TYR A 8 0.14 -8.96 -23.29
CA TYR A 8 -0.22 -8.62 -21.91
C TYR A 8 1.02 -8.26 -21.09
N ARG A 9 0.94 -7.14 -20.38
CA ARG A 9 1.96 -6.69 -19.43
C ARG A 9 1.32 -6.52 -18.06
N ARG A 10 1.94 -7.15 -17.05
CA ARG A 10 1.57 -6.97 -15.65
C ARG A 10 1.65 -5.47 -15.28
N PRO A 11 0.69 -4.93 -14.50
CA PRO A 11 0.72 -3.54 -14.05
C PRO A 11 2.07 -3.19 -13.41
N SER A 12 2.58 -1.99 -13.72
CA SER A 12 3.75 -1.42 -13.04
C SER A 12 3.39 -1.08 -11.60
N HIS A 13 4.38 -1.15 -10.70
CA HIS A 13 4.20 -0.66 -9.34
C HIS A 13 4.01 0.86 -9.38
N VAL A 14 2.98 1.35 -8.72
CA VAL A 14 2.71 2.79 -8.54
C VAL A 14 3.28 3.19 -7.20
N ALA A 15 4.34 4.00 -7.21
CA ALA A 15 4.95 4.50 -5.99
C ALA A 15 4.02 5.53 -5.32
N ARG A 16 4.06 5.57 -3.98
CA ARG A 16 3.41 6.64 -3.22
C ARG A 16 4.07 7.97 -3.59
N PRO A 17 3.29 9.03 -3.87
CA PRO A 17 3.86 10.36 -4.00
C PRO A 17 4.53 10.73 -2.67
N SER A 18 5.83 11.01 -2.73
CA SER A 18 6.58 11.48 -1.56
C SER A 18 6.09 12.88 -1.20
N THR A 19 5.70 13.08 0.05
CA THR A 19 5.27 14.37 0.62
C THR A 19 6.37 15.46 0.59
N ASN A 20 7.58 15.13 0.14
CA ASN A 20 8.72 16.04 -0.01
C ASN A 20 8.82 16.76 -1.37
N SER A 21 7.88 16.55 -2.32
CA SER A 21 7.76 17.49 -3.43
C SER A 21 7.09 18.77 -2.92
N SER A 22 7.89 19.62 -2.28
CA SER A 22 7.54 20.99 -1.96
C SER A 22 6.88 21.63 -3.18
N GLN A 23 5.70 22.23 -2.96
CA GLN A 23 5.09 23.16 -3.90
C GLN A 23 6.06 24.33 -4.11
N GLY A 24 6.97 24.16 -5.06
CA GLY A 24 7.70 25.26 -5.66
C GLY A 24 6.70 26.13 -6.40
N SER A 25 6.56 27.36 -5.93
CA SER A 25 5.98 28.53 -6.58
C SER A 25 5.38 28.27 -7.96
N LEU A 26 4.04 28.32 -8.06
CA LEU A 26 3.33 28.51 -9.32
C LEU A 26 3.67 29.92 -9.84
N GLY A 27 4.79 30.02 -10.55
CA GLY A 27 5.04 31.09 -11.50
C GLY A 27 4.22 30.83 -12.75
N GLU A 28 3.38 31.80 -13.12
CA GLU A 28 2.88 31.95 -14.47
C GLU A 28 4.06 31.99 -15.43
N ASP A 29 4.37 30.85 -16.06
CA ASP A 29 4.94 30.70 -17.41
C ASP A 29 5.54 29.29 -17.54
N GLY A 30 4.68 28.33 -17.90
CA GLY A 30 5.07 26.93 -18.00
C GLY A 30 3.93 25.99 -18.36
N LYS A 31 3.12 26.34 -19.37
CA LYS A 31 2.20 25.41 -20.03
C LYS A 31 3.01 24.37 -20.81
N ALA A 32 3.51 23.34 -20.14
CA ALA A 32 3.94 22.09 -20.77
C ALA A 32 3.93 20.93 -19.75
N ASP A 33 3.08 19.95 -20.02
CA ASP A 33 3.21 18.54 -19.62
C ASP A 33 2.84 18.05 -18.21
N ILE A 34 1.80 18.63 -17.59
CA ILE A 34 0.82 17.78 -16.87
C ILE A 34 -0.42 17.68 -17.75
N SER A 35 -0.23 16.96 -18.84
CA SER A 35 -1.29 16.64 -19.78
C SER A 35 -2.25 15.64 -19.15
N LEU A 36 -3.22 16.15 -18.38
CA LEU A 36 -4.55 15.57 -18.16
C LEU A 36 -5.28 15.46 -19.52
N LYS A 37 -4.69 14.71 -20.47
CA LYS A 37 -5.31 14.40 -21.76
C LYS A 37 -6.29 13.25 -21.56
N SER A 38 -7.55 13.68 -21.44
CA SER A 38 -8.74 13.09 -22.01
C SER A 38 -9.03 11.60 -21.72
N GLY A 39 -10.09 11.37 -20.95
CA GLY A 39 -11.22 10.62 -21.47
C GLY A 39 -11.04 9.12 -21.72
N ARG A 40 -10.09 8.45 -21.07
CA ARG A 40 -10.14 6.98 -20.95
C ARG A 40 -10.80 6.60 -19.63
N SER A 41 -12.12 6.48 -19.65
CA SER A 41 -12.79 5.56 -18.74
C SER A 41 -12.12 4.18 -18.82
N GLY A 42 -11.71 3.65 -17.68
CA GLY A 42 -11.65 2.20 -17.44
C GLY A 42 -10.46 1.46 -18.03
N SER A 43 -9.28 1.60 -17.43
CA SER A 43 -8.37 0.50 -17.04
C SER A 43 -6.94 1.02 -16.92
N THR A 44 -6.37 0.90 -15.74
CA THR A 44 -4.92 0.93 -15.56
C THR A 44 -4.31 -0.18 -16.43
N ALA A 45 -3.27 0.15 -17.19
CA ALA A 45 -2.71 -0.75 -18.20
C ALA A 45 -2.40 -2.14 -17.59
N GLY A 46 -2.94 -3.20 -18.20
CA GLY A 46 -2.72 -4.57 -17.73
C GLY A 46 -3.71 -5.09 -16.68
N ILE A 47 -4.80 -4.37 -16.38
CA ILE A 47 -5.90 -4.87 -15.54
C ILE A 47 -7.15 -5.14 -16.39
N PRO A 48 -7.63 -6.39 -16.47
CA PRO A 48 -8.87 -6.72 -17.17
C PRO A 48 -10.10 -6.05 -16.52
N PRO A 49 -11.17 -5.73 -17.28
CA PRO A 49 -12.39 -5.15 -16.72
C PRO A 49 -13.04 -5.98 -15.60
N ALA A 50 -12.88 -7.30 -15.65
CA ALA A 50 -13.36 -8.22 -14.61
C ALA A 50 -12.68 -8.02 -13.24
N LEU A 51 -11.46 -7.45 -13.22
CA LEU A 51 -10.70 -7.10 -12.02
C LEU A 51 -10.66 -5.58 -11.80
N SER A 52 -11.62 -4.84 -12.35
CA SER A 52 -11.73 -3.40 -12.13
C SER A 52 -11.99 -3.07 -10.65
N PHE A 53 -11.58 -1.87 -10.24
CA PHE A 53 -11.80 -1.37 -8.88
C PHE A 53 -13.28 -1.47 -8.49
N ASP A 54 -14.18 -1.00 -9.36
CA ASP A 54 -15.62 -0.99 -9.13
C ASP A 54 -16.15 -2.42 -8.90
N LYS A 55 -15.71 -3.41 -9.69
CA LYS A 55 -16.11 -4.82 -9.51
C LYS A 55 -15.67 -5.41 -8.17
N ILE A 56 -14.48 -5.05 -7.69
CA ILE A 56 -13.99 -5.51 -6.38
C ILE A 56 -14.82 -4.88 -5.25
N ILE A 57 -15.07 -3.58 -5.34
CA ILE A 57 -15.86 -2.81 -4.36
C ILE A 57 -17.33 -3.24 -4.32
N GLU A 58 -17.89 -3.65 -5.45
CA GLU A 58 -19.24 -4.23 -5.58
C GLU A 58 -19.33 -5.69 -5.08
N GLY A 59 -18.20 -6.34 -4.78
CA GLY A 59 -18.16 -7.76 -4.40
C GLY A 59 -18.38 -8.72 -5.57
N GLY A 60 -18.13 -8.28 -6.80
CA GLY A 60 -18.30 -9.06 -8.02
C GLY A 60 -17.12 -9.97 -8.39
N THR A 61 -16.10 -10.07 -7.53
CA THR A 61 -14.89 -10.86 -7.73
C THR A 61 -14.77 -12.00 -6.72
N CYS A 62 -14.01 -13.04 -7.07
CA CYS A 62 -13.76 -14.19 -6.20
C CYS A 62 -12.35 -14.13 -5.57
N PRO A 63 -12.07 -14.94 -4.52
CA PRO A 63 -10.75 -15.05 -3.94
C PRO A 63 -9.66 -15.42 -4.98
N PRO A 64 -8.47 -14.79 -4.93
CA PRO A 64 -7.95 -13.85 -3.93
C PRO A 64 -8.14 -12.36 -4.29
N CYS A 65 -9.20 -12.01 -5.03
CA CYS A 65 -9.44 -10.64 -5.49
C CYS A 65 -10.72 -10.04 -4.89
N THR A 66 -11.22 -10.55 -3.77
CA THR A 66 -12.40 -9.99 -3.09
C THR A 66 -12.08 -8.66 -2.40
N ILE A 67 -13.11 -7.91 -2.01
CA ILE A 67 -12.95 -6.72 -1.16
C ILE A 67 -12.22 -7.03 0.16
N ARG A 68 -12.37 -8.24 0.70
CA ARG A 68 -11.63 -8.70 1.89
C ARG A 68 -10.17 -8.93 1.61
N ASP A 69 -9.86 -9.51 0.47
CA ASP A 69 -8.47 -9.69 0.06
C ASP A 69 -7.80 -8.32 -0.18
N PHE A 70 -8.55 -7.35 -0.71
CA PHE A 70 -8.06 -5.98 -0.88
C PHE A 70 -7.86 -5.28 0.47
N MET A 71 -8.79 -5.38 1.41
CA MET A 71 -8.63 -4.85 2.77
C MET A 71 -7.42 -5.47 3.47
N ASN A 72 -7.27 -6.80 3.43
CA ASN A 72 -6.13 -7.50 4.02
C ASN A 72 -4.81 -7.06 3.38
N TYR A 73 -4.78 -6.84 2.06
CA TYR A 73 -3.62 -6.27 1.38
C TYR A 73 -3.27 -4.87 1.91
N LEU A 74 -4.26 -4.00 2.11
CA LEU A 74 -4.04 -2.66 2.65
C LEU A 74 -3.60 -2.67 4.12
N ILE A 75 -4.01 -3.67 4.91
CA ILE A 75 -3.57 -3.81 6.31
C ILE A 75 -2.14 -4.35 6.37
N TYR A 76 -1.90 -5.51 5.75
CA TYR A 76 -0.71 -6.30 5.98
C TYR A 76 0.45 -6.00 5.02
N ILE A 77 0.18 -5.35 3.88
CA ILE A 77 1.19 -5.12 2.84
C ILE A 77 1.38 -3.62 2.54
N GLU A 78 0.30 -2.89 2.26
CA GLU A 78 0.43 -1.46 1.90
C GLU A 78 0.41 -0.52 3.11
N HIS A 79 -0.17 -0.95 4.24
CA HIS A 79 -0.38 -0.11 5.43
C HIS A 79 -1.11 1.20 5.09
N SER A 80 -2.28 1.07 4.47
CA SER A 80 -3.19 2.20 4.20
C SER A 80 -4.66 1.77 4.15
N ALA A 81 -5.06 0.95 5.12
CA ALA A 81 -6.41 0.40 5.21
C ALA A 81 -7.45 1.47 5.56
N GLU A 82 -7.03 2.54 6.26
CA GLU A 82 -7.85 3.67 6.64
C GLU A 82 -8.53 4.34 5.44
N ASN A 83 -7.86 4.37 4.27
CA ASN A 83 -8.43 4.90 3.04
C ASN A 83 -9.67 4.11 2.59
N LEU A 84 -9.58 2.78 2.58
CA LEU A 84 -10.70 1.92 2.15
C LEU A 84 -11.82 1.92 3.21
N GLN A 85 -11.46 1.90 4.50
CA GLN A 85 -12.43 1.97 5.59
C GLN A 85 -13.22 3.28 5.56
N PHE A 86 -12.53 4.42 5.38
CA PHE A 86 -13.18 5.73 5.23
C PHE A 86 -14.04 5.79 3.98
N PHE A 87 -13.56 5.28 2.84
CA PHE A 87 -14.32 5.24 1.58
C PHE A 87 -15.62 4.44 1.72
N LEU A 88 -15.56 3.25 2.32
CA LEU A 88 -16.75 2.41 2.55
C LEU A 88 -17.70 3.07 3.55
N TRP A 89 -17.15 3.65 4.63
CA TRP A 89 -17.94 4.41 5.59
C TRP A 89 -18.69 5.56 4.93
N LEU A 90 -18.03 6.39 4.11
CA LEU A 90 -18.63 7.54 3.48
C LEU A 90 -19.75 7.14 2.52
N ARG A 91 -19.59 6.01 1.81
CA ARG A 91 -20.65 5.45 0.96
C ARG A 91 -21.88 5.08 1.79
N ASP A 92 -21.68 4.36 2.89
CA ASP A 92 -22.78 3.94 3.76
C ASP A 92 -23.39 5.14 4.52
N TYR A 93 -22.57 6.12 4.90
CA TYR A 93 -22.98 7.38 5.51
C TYR A 93 -23.88 8.18 4.58
N THR A 94 -23.51 8.27 3.30
CA THR A 94 -24.32 8.96 2.28
C THR A 94 -25.68 8.29 2.13
N ALA A 95 -25.74 6.95 2.11
CA ALA A 95 -26.99 6.20 2.06
C ALA A 95 -27.85 6.45 3.31
N ARG A 96 -27.26 6.43 4.51
CA ARG A 96 -27.96 6.74 5.77
C ARG A 96 -28.47 8.18 5.80
N PHE A 97 -27.66 9.14 5.37
CA PHE A 97 -28.04 10.56 5.33
C PHE A 97 -29.21 10.81 4.37
N GLN A 98 -29.29 10.08 3.26
CA GLN A 98 -30.43 10.15 2.33
C GLN A 98 -31.74 9.63 2.94
N GLN A 99 -31.68 8.72 3.91
CA GLN A 99 -32.83 8.14 4.62
C GLN A 99 -33.35 9.03 5.76
N VAL A 100 -32.58 10.06 6.17
CA VAL A 100 -33.01 11.03 7.19
C VAL A 100 -34.21 11.84 6.67
N PRO A 101 -35.24 12.13 7.51
CA PRO A 101 -36.37 12.96 7.11
C PRO A 101 -35.93 14.30 6.52
N GLU A 102 -36.64 14.77 5.50
CA GLU A 102 -36.26 16.00 4.78
C GLU A 102 -36.18 17.23 5.68
N SER A 103 -37.06 17.31 6.69
CA SER A 103 -37.05 18.38 7.70
C SER A 103 -35.77 18.45 8.52
N GLU A 104 -35.17 17.30 8.85
CA GLU A 104 -33.91 17.23 9.58
C GLU A 104 -32.72 17.44 8.64
N ARG A 105 -32.79 16.88 7.42
CA ARG A 105 -31.78 17.07 6.40
C ARG A 105 -31.62 18.54 6.00
N ALA A 106 -32.70 19.31 6.00
CA ALA A 106 -32.67 20.75 5.73
C ALA A 106 -31.80 21.54 6.73
N LEU A 107 -31.54 21.00 7.92
CA LEU A 107 -30.63 21.60 8.92
C LEU A 107 -29.15 21.46 8.54
N SER A 108 -28.83 20.56 7.62
CA SER A 108 -27.49 20.29 7.10
C SER A 108 -27.43 20.64 5.60
N PRO A 109 -27.29 21.94 5.26
CA PRO A 109 -27.25 22.39 3.88
C PRO A 109 -26.03 21.82 3.13
N GLU A 110 -26.13 21.74 1.81
CA GLU A 110 -25.04 21.27 0.96
C GLU A 110 -23.83 22.21 1.06
N TRP A 111 -22.65 21.65 1.33
CA TRP A 111 -21.37 22.34 1.17
C TRP A 111 -21.00 22.44 -0.32
N THR A 112 -21.02 23.66 -0.86
CA THR A 112 -20.77 23.92 -2.28
C THR A 112 -19.27 23.97 -2.59
N PRO A 113 -18.85 23.70 -3.85
CA PRO A 113 -17.44 23.85 -4.25
C PRO A 113 -16.88 25.26 -4.02
N ALA A 114 -17.71 26.30 -4.23
CA ALA A 114 -17.31 27.68 -4.00
C ALA A 114 -16.98 27.96 -2.52
N GLN A 115 -17.76 27.39 -1.59
CA GLN A 115 -17.48 27.50 -0.15
C GLN A 115 -16.19 26.75 0.24
N ASP A 116 -15.93 25.62 -0.42
CA ASP A 116 -14.70 24.84 -0.21
C ASP A 116 -13.46 25.64 -0.66
N ASP A 117 -13.52 26.23 -1.86
CA ASP A 117 -12.46 27.07 -2.41
C ASP A 117 -12.22 28.32 -1.55
N GLU A 118 -13.29 28.95 -1.06
CA GLU A 118 -13.20 30.11 -0.17
C GLU A 118 -12.56 29.74 1.17
N ALA A 119 -12.97 28.63 1.79
CA ALA A 119 -12.39 28.14 3.03
C ALA A 119 -10.89 27.82 2.84
N ALA A 120 -10.55 27.14 1.75
CA ALA A 120 -9.18 26.79 1.43
C ALA A 120 -8.31 28.04 1.18
N ALA A 121 -8.83 29.06 0.50
CA ALA A 121 -8.15 30.33 0.27
C ALA A 121 -7.93 31.11 1.57
N ARG A 122 -8.93 31.15 2.47
CA ARG A 122 -8.82 31.75 3.80
C ARG A 122 -7.73 31.06 4.63
N ILE A 123 -7.71 29.72 4.66
CA ILE A 123 -6.70 28.94 5.38
C ILE A 123 -5.29 29.21 4.82
N GLN A 124 -5.14 29.24 3.49
CA GLN A 124 -3.87 29.54 2.84
C GLN A 124 -3.38 30.96 3.15
N LYS A 125 -4.29 31.95 3.14
CA LYS A 125 -3.96 33.34 3.50
C LYS A 125 -3.46 33.43 4.94
N VAL A 126 -4.18 32.83 5.89
CA VAL A 126 -3.77 32.80 7.31
C VAL A 126 -2.41 32.11 7.49
N ALA A 127 -2.17 30.99 6.80
CA ALA A 127 -0.88 30.31 6.83
C ALA A 127 0.26 31.19 6.28
N SER A 128 0.04 31.88 5.16
CA SER A 128 1.02 32.78 4.55
C SER A 128 1.33 34.00 5.43
N GLU A 129 0.32 34.57 6.09
CA GLU A 129 0.49 35.69 7.03
C GLU A 129 1.24 35.25 8.29
N LYS A 130 0.96 34.05 8.81
CA LYS A 130 1.71 33.47 9.93
C LYS A 130 3.18 33.27 9.57
N MET A 131 3.45 32.75 8.36
CA MET A 131 4.82 32.58 7.86
C MET A 131 5.53 33.93 7.66
N ARG A 132 4.83 34.97 7.19
CA ARG A 132 5.38 36.33 7.06
C ARG A 132 5.65 37.00 8.42
N ARG A 133 4.82 36.71 9.43
CA ARG A 133 4.98 37.25 10.80
C ARG A 133 6.06 36.54 11.60
N ALA A 134 6.35 35.27 11.31
CA ALA A 134 7.55 34.62 11.81
C ALA A 134 8.77 35.31 11.17
N GLN A 135 9.43 36.20 11.92
CA GLN A 135 10.60 36.88 11.40
C GLN A 135 11.69 35.83 11.10
N PRO A 136 12.33 35.85 9.91
CA PRO A 136 13.44 34.95 9.62
C PRO A 136 14.51 35.01 10.71
N ALA A 137 14.76 36.20 11.25
CA ALA A 137 15.72 36.45 12.33
C ALA A 137 15.43 35.64 13.62
N ASP A 138 14.17 35.46 14.00
CA ASP A 138 13.82 34.66 15.19
C ASP A 138 13.97 33.15 14.94
N MET A 139 13.89 32.72 13.67
CA MET A 139 14.05 31.32 13.27
C MET A 139 15.53 30.89 13.20
N PHE A 140 16.46 31.84 13.04
CA PHE A 140 17.91 31.60 13.02
C PHE A 140 18.62 31.97 14.34
N ARG A 141 17.88 32.49 15.33
CA ARG A 141 18.42 32.87 16.65
C ARG A 141 18.93 31.62 17.38
N GLY A 142 20.22 31.59 17.72
CA GLY A 142 20.90 30.43 18.31
C GLY A 142 21.39 29.37 17.32
N THR A 143 21.29 29.61 16.00
CA THR A 143 21.92 28.77 14.97
C THR A 143 23.25 29.39 14.51
N ASP A 144 24.18 28.58 14.00
CA ASP A 144 25.50 29.06 13.52
C ASP A 144 25.44 30.15 12.42
N PHE A 145 24.25 30.40 11.86
CA PHE A 145 23.97 31.46 10.89
C PHE A 145 23.76 32.85 11.52
N GLU A 146 23.75 32.98 12.86
CA GLU A 146 23.51 34.25 13.57
C GLU A 146 24.71 35.22 13.56
N LYS A 147 25.92 34.78 13.18
CA LYS A 147 27.09 35.66 13.18
C LYS A 147 27.17 36.55 11.93
N PRO A 148 27.16 37.88 12.06
CA PRO A 148 27.54 38.75 10.96
C PRO A 148 29.04 38.59 10.72
N ALA A 149 29.40 38.39 9.46
CA ALA A 149 30.78 38.33 9.00
C ALA A 149 31.51 39.65 9.31
N LEU A 150 32.19 39.73 10.45
CA LEU A 150 33.22 40.75 10.69
C LEU A 150 34.38 40.16 11.50
N GLN A 151 35.49 40.07 10.77
CA GLN A 151 36.85 40.39 11.18
C GLN A 151 37.60 39.41 12.11
N GLU A 152 38.81 39.11 11.64
CA GLU A 152 40.00 38.84 12.47
C GLU A 152 40.21 37.39 12.93
N SER A 153 40.56 36.58 11.94
CA SER A 153 41.57 35.54 12.12
C SER A 153 42.89 36.20 12.54
N LEU A 154 43.35 35.97 13.77
CA LEU A 154 44.74 35.64 14.16
C LEU A 154 45.01 35.96 15.65
N ALA A 155 45.62 34.97 16.32
CA ALA A 155 46.21 35.00 17.67
C ALA A 155 45.19 35.05 18.83
N THR A 156 45.20 34.17 19.83
CA THR A 156 46.36 33.59 20.55
C THR A 156 46.04 32.20 21.09
N LEU A 157 47.04 31.32 21.00
CA LEU A 157 47.16 30.06 21.74
C LEU A 157 47.52 30.34 23.22
N ASN A 158 47.23 29.34 24.06
CA ASN A 158 47.44 29.19 25.52
C ASN A 158 46.10 29.29 26.28
N ASP A 159 45.70 28.35 27.14
CA ASP A 159 46.30 27.13 27.66
C ASP A 159 45.19 26.33 28.38
N ASP A 160 45.39 25.03 28.53
CA ASP A 160 44.83 24.11 29.52
C ASP A 160 43.33 24.12 29.87
N SER A 161 42.61 23.12 29.31
CA SER A 161 41.93 22.10 30.13
C SER A 161 41.29 21.04 29.22
N PHE A 162 41.98 19.91 29.08
CA PHE A 162 41.47 18.69 28.45
C PHE A 162 40.62 17.93 29.49
N SER A 163 39.28 18.05 29.44
CA SER A 163 38.35 17.00 29.91
C SER A 163 36.89 17.43 29.78
N GLN A 164 36.21 17.01 28.70
CA GLN A 164 34.75 16.78 28.76
C GLN A 164 34.27 15.92 27.59
N PHE A 165 34.71 14.66 27.58
CA PHE A 165 33.99 13.60 26.89
C PHE A 165 33.86 12.42 27.84
N SER A 166 32.87 12.49 28.73
CA SER A 166 32.42 11.39 29.59
C SER A 166 31.06 11.74 30.17
N SER A 167 30.01 11.30 29.51
CA SER A 167 28.71 11.04 30.14
C SER A 167 28.11 9.81 29.46
N PRO A 168 27.94 8.68 30.16
CA PRO A 168 27.16 7.55 29.67
C PRO A 168 25.66 7.84 29.76
N PRO A 169 24.82 7.27 28.88
CA PRO A 169 23.38 7.46 28.94
C PRO A 169 22.79 6.76 30.17
N ARG A 170 22.19 7.54 31.07
CA ARG A 170 21.30 7.04 32.12
C ARG A 170 19.90 6.90 31.54
N THR A 171 19.38 5.68 31.57
CA THR A 171 17.97 5.33 31.38
C THR A 171 17.11 5.98 32.47
N PRO A 172 15.96 6.60 32.17
CA PRO A 172 14.98 6.96 33.19
C PRO A 172 14.23 5.70 33.66
N GLU A 173 14.21 5.49 34.98
CA GLU A 173 13.23 4.62 35.64
C GLU A 173 11.83 5.17 35.38
N GLU A 174 10.99 4.41 34.67
CA GLU A 174 9.56 4.65 34.63
C GLU A 174 8.92 4.08 35.90
N SER A 175 8.43 4.99 36.73
CA SER A 175 7.46 4.70 37.78
C SER A 175 6.22 4.07 37.15
N SER A 176 6.00 2.81 37.47
CA SER A 176 4.80 2.03 37.19
C SER A 176 3.54 2.75 37.70
N HIS A 177 2.85 3.43 36.80
CA HIS A 177 1.43 3.77 36.96
C HIS A 177 0.60 2.62 36.40
N ASP A 178 0.21 1.75 37.30
CA ASP A 178 -0.77 0.69 37.12
C ASP A 178 -2.12 1.35 36.74
N SER A 179 -2.50 1.25 35.47
CA SER A 179 -3.82 1.69 35.00
C SER A 179 -4.72 0.48 34.88
N LEU A 180 -5.42 0.22 35.98
CA LEU A 180 -6.50 -0.76 36.08
C LEU A 180 -7.57 -0.47 35.02
N TYR A 181 -7.56 -1.26 33.95
CA TYR A 181 -8.69 -1.35 33.02
C TYR A 181 -9.86 -2.03 33.74
N THR A 182 -10.72 -1.20 34.33
CA THR A 182 -12.05 -1.63 34.77
C THR A 182 -12.95 -1.63 33.54
N GLY A 183 -13.29 -2.83 33.07
CA GLY A 183 -14.30 -3.03 32.04
C GLY A 183 -15.66 -2.56 32.55
N SER A 184 -16.19 -1.50 31.95
CA SER A 184 -17.62 -1.19 31.92
C SER A 184 -17.94 -0.02 30.99
N THR A 185 -19.09 -0.14 30.33
CA THR A 185 -19.98 0.95 29.84
C THR A 185 -19.65 1.66 28.51
N ALA A 186 -20.49 1.35 27.51
CA ALA A 186 -20.64 2.05 26.24
C ALA A 186 -20.97 3.56 26.34
N GLY A 187 -21.11 4.12 27.55
CA GLY A 187 -21.35 5.55 27.79
C GLY A 187 -20.09 6.44 27.79
N THR A 188 -18.92 5.88 28.12
CA THR A 188 -17.68 6.66 28.35
C THR A 188 -16.92 6.98 27.06
N HIS A 189 -17.06 6.16 26.01
CA HIS A 189 -16.38 6.40 24.72
C HIS A 189 -16.97 7.58 23.94
N MET A 190 -18.27 7.86 24.11
CA MET A 190 -18.96 8.88 23.32
C MET A 190 -18.59 10.31 23.75
N SER A 191 -18.31 10.53 25.05
CA SER A 191 -17.76 11.79 25.56
C SER A 191 -16.31 12.00 25.14
N SER A 192 -15.51 10.93 25.07
CA SER A 192 -14.13 10.97 24.59
C SER A 192 -14.03 11.43 23.14
N HIS A 193 -14.78 10.80 22.22
CA HIS A 193 -14.71 11.14 20.78
C HIS A 193 -15.16 12.58 20.50
N ARG A 194 -16.22 13.04 21.17
CA ARG A 194 -16.67 14.43 21.05
C ARG A 194 -15.61 15.42 21.56
N SER A 195 -14.95 15.11 22.68
CA SER A 195 -13.90 15.99 23.20
C SER A 195 -12.68 16.09 22.26
N LEU A 196 -12.30 14.99 21.62
CA LEU A 196 -11.24 14.95 20.62
C LEU A 196 -11.63 15.70 19.34
N ALA A 197 -12.88 15.56 18.89
CA ALA A 197 -13.41 16.31 17.76
C ALA A 197 -13.42 17.82 18.05
N ASP A 198 -13.89 18.24 19.23
CA ASP A 198 -13.86 19.63 19.70
C ASP A 198 -12.43 20.20 19.66
N GLN A 199 -11.44 19.44 20.14
CA GLN A 199 -10.03 19.84 20.08
C GLN A 199 -9.54 20.00 18.63
N ALA A 200 -9.92 19.09 17.74
CA ALA A 200 -9.56 19.16 16.32
C ALA A 200 -10.14 20.41 15.63
N TYR A 201 -11.42 20.75 15.88
CA TYR A 201 -12.02 21.97 15.35
C TYR A 201 -11.29 23.23 15.84
N VAL A 202 -11.00 23.31 17.14
CA VAL A 202 -10.26 24.44 17.72
C VAL A 202 -8.85 24.54 17.15
N ALA A 203 -8.14 23.41 17.00
CA ALA A 203 -6.80 23.37 16.40
C ALA A 203 -6.80 23.82 14.92
N ALA A 204 -7.89 23.55 14.19
CA ALA A 204 -8.09 24.03 12.82
C ALA A 204 -8.49 25.52 12.74
N GLY A 205 -8.82 26.16 13.86
CA GLY A 205 -9.36 27.52 13.90
C GLY A 205 -10.81 27.59 13.42
N ALA A 206 -11.55 26.47 13.45
CA ALA A 206 -12.96 26.41 13.12
C ALA A 206 -13.81 26.59 14.39
N GLU A 207 -15.01 27.15 14.22
CA GLU A 207 -15.99 27.24 15.30
C GLU A 207 -16.51 25.86 15.70
N LYS A 208 -16.98 25.73 16.95
CA LYS A 208 -17.58 24.48 17.41
C LYS A 208 -18.92 24.24 16.67
N PRO A 209 -19.14 23.03 16.13
CA PRO A 209 -20.36 22.73 15.37
C PRO A 209 -21.64 22.81 16.21
N PHE A 210 -22.73 23.19 15.55
CA PHE A 210 -24.07 23.15 16.14
C PHE A 210 -24.57 21.70 16.25
N THR A 211 -25.15 21.35 17.40
CA THR A 211 -25.54 19.97 17.74
C THR A 211 -26.90 19.52 17.19
N ILE A 212 -27.64 20.41 16.51
CA ILE A 212 -29.02 20.14 16.05
C ILE A 212 -29.03 19.34 14.73
N GLN A 213 -27.91 19.30 14.01
CA GLN A 213 -27.81 18.62 12.72
C GLN A 213 -27.86 17.08 12.85
N PRO A 214 -28.50 16.38 11.90
CA PRO A 214 -28.59 14.92 11.92
C PRO A 214 -27.21 14.27 11.81
N LEU A 215 -27.06 13.09 12.43
CA LEU A 215 -25.86 12.26 12.39
C LEU A 215 -24.58 12.97 12.91
N ARG A 216 -24.71 14.05 13.68
CA ARG A 216 -23.56 14.81 14.24
C ARG A 216 -22.62 13.94 15.08
N ALA A 217 -23.18 13.08 15.94
CA ALA A 217 -22.39 12.17 16.75
C ALA A 217 -21.56 11.19 15.90
N GLU A 218 -21.99 10.86 14.68
CA GLU A 218 -21.22 10.02 13.76
C GLU A 218 -20.06 10.82 13.13
N ILE A 219 -20.30 12.08 12.74
CA ILE A 219 -19.25 12.99 12.28
C ILE A 219 -18.17 13.18 13.34
N ASP A 220 -18.55 13.38 14.61
CA ASP A 220 -17.57 13.54 15.70
C ASP A 220 -16.69 12.28 15.86
N ARG A 221 -17.27 11.08 15.68
CA ARG A 221 -16.50 9.82 15.68
C ARG A 221 -15.53 9.74 14.52
N VAL A 222 -15.96 10.14 13.32
CA VAL A 222 -15.12 10.14 12.12
C VAL A 222 -13.98 11.12 12.27
N VAL A 223 -14.25 12.32 12.78
CA VAL A 223 -13.23 13.32 13.06
C VAL A 223 -12.21 12.75 14.05
N ALA A 224 -12.66 12.16 15.15
CA ALA A 224 -11.75 11.56 16.15
C ALA A 224 -10.95 10.35 15.63
N THR A 225 -11.47 9.62 14.63
CA THR A 225 -10.85 8.36 14.14
C THR A 225 -9.93 8.58 12.95
N TYR A 226 -10.30 9.47 12.02
CA TYR A 226 -9.66 9.62 10.70
C TYR A 226 -9.05 11.00 10.44
N ILE A 227 -9.57 12.07 11.08
CA ILE A 227 -9.24 13.45 10.70
C ILE A 227 -8.34 14.13 11.73
N ALA A 228 -8.60 13.94 13.02
CA ALA A 228 -7.84 14.58 14.09
C ALA A 228 -6.35 14.18 14.05
N ASP A 229 -5.49 15.09 14.47
CA ASP A 229 -4.06 14.80 14.59
C ASP A 229 -3.82 13.67 15.57
N HIS A 230 -2.95 12.73 15.22
CA HIS A 230 -2.66 11.52 16.01
C HIS A 230 -3.87 10.62 16.23
N SER A 231 -4.90 10.72 15.38
CA SER A 231 -6.03 9.80 15.40
C SER A 231 -5.57 8.37 15.04
N PRO A 232 -6.24 7.33 15.59
CA PRO A 232 -5.79 5.94 15.45
C PRO A 232 -5.72 5.48 13.98
N ARG A 233 -6.50 6.09 13.09
CA ARG A 233 -6.55 5.77 11.65
C ARG A 233 -6.47 7.06 10.83
N GLN A 234 -5.60 7.98 11.25
CA GLN A 234 -5.41 9.27 10.61
C GLN A 234 -5.17 9.10 9.10
N LEU A 235 -6.01 9.75 8.30
CA LEU A 235 -5.85 9.82 6.85
C LEU A 235 -4.63 10.67 6.50
N ASN A 236 -3.93 10.31 5.43
CA ASN A 236 -2.80 11.07 4.90
C ASN A 236 -3.28 12.33 4.15
N LEU A 237 -3.84 13.28 4.88
CA LEU A 237 -4.31 14.57 4.36
C LEU A 237 -3.24 15.65 4.57
N SER A 238 -3.12 16.56 3.61
CA SER A 238 -2.34 17.78 3.85
C SER A 238 -2.99 18.62 4.94
N SER A 239 -2.20 19.42 5.67
CA SER A 239 -2.74 20.32 6.70
C SER A 239 -3.78 21.29 6.15
N ARG A 240 -3.71 21.62 4.85
CA ARG A 240 -4.73 22.43 4.17
C ARG A 240 -6.04 21.66 4.00
N GLU A 241 -5.99 20.45 3.45
CA GLU A 241 -7.18 19.62 3.24
C GLU A 241 -7.87 19.29 4.56
N GLN A 242 -7.10 18.89 5.57
CA GLN A 242 -7.60 18.58 6.91
C GLN A 242 -8.34 19.78 7.52
N LYS A 243 -7.75 20.97 7.52
CA LYS A 243 -8.38 22.19 8.07
C LYS A 243 -9.59 22.64 7.26
N THR A 244 -9.54 22.51 5.93
CA THR A 244 -10.67 22.86 5.05
C THR A 244 -11.85 21.94 5.33
N LEU A 245 -11.59 20.64 5.49
CA LEU A 245 -12.61 19.66 5.87
C LEU A 245 -13.18 19.97 7.26
N LEU A 246 -12.35 20.24 8.26
CA LEU A 246 -12.83 20.58 9.61
C LEU A 246 -13.69 21.86 9.61
N HIS A 247 -13.37 22.84 8.77
CA HIS A 247 -14.20 24.03 8.56
C HIS A 247 -15.52 23.68 7.86
N ALA A 248 -15.54 22.78 6.88
CA ALA A 248 -16.79 22.34 6.27
C ALA A 248 -17.68 21.59 7.29
N LEU A 249 -17.07 20.71 8.08
CA LEU A 249 -17.76 19.89 9.08
C LEU A 249 -18.27 20.70 10.28
N SER A 250 -17.66 21.86 10.60
CA SER A 250 -18.23 22.76 11.62
C SER A 250 -19.57 23.35 11.18
N HIS A 251 -19.79 23.54 9.88
CA HIS A 251 -21.01 24.14 9.33
C HIS A 251 -22.10 23.12 8.97
N THR A 252 -21.75 21.93 8.49
CA THR A 252 -22.74 20.97 8.00
C THR A 252 -22.34 19.52 8.26
N THR A 253 -23.34 18.64 8.41
CA THR A 253 -23.14 17.18 8.35
C THR A 253 -23.44 16.61 6.95
N HIS A 254 -23.72 17.45 5.95
CA HIS A 254 -24.02 16.97 4.60
C HIS A 254 -22.82 16.22 3.98
N PRO A 255 -23.01 15.06 3.30
CA PRO A 255 -21.92 14.28 2.71
C PRO A 255 -21.02 15.06 1.74
N SER A 256 -21.55 16.12 1.13
CA SER A 256 -20.78 16.99 0.23
C SER A 256 -19.62 17.74 0.91
N ALA A 257 -19.61 17.87 2.24
CA ALA A 257 -18.47 18.40 2.99
C ALA A 257 -17.21 17.55 2.78
N PHE A 258 -17.35 16.26 2.50
CA PHE A 258 -16.23 15.35 2.25
C PHE A 258 -15.78 15.31 0.79
N ARG A 259 -16.42 16.06 -0.13
CA ARG A 259 -16.23 15.92 -1.59
C ARG A 259 -14.76 15.89 -2.03
N SER A 260 -13.98 16.86 -1.57
CA SER A 260 -12.56 17.00 -1.94
C SER A 260 -11.71 15.84 -1.40
N VAL A 261 -11.84 15.55 -0.10
CA VAL A 261 -11.12 14.45 0.56
C VAL A 261 -11.52 13.08 0.00
N ALA A 262 -12.81 12.86 -0.25
CA ALA A 262 -13.34 11.65 -0.85
C ALA A 262 -12.77 11.40 -2.25
N ALA A 263 -12.69 12.44 -3.09
CA ALA A 263 -12.10 12.35 -4.42
C ALA A 263 -10.60 12.01 -4.36
N SER A 264 -9.85 12.60 -3.42
CA SER A 264 -8.43 12.30 -3.21
C SER A 264 -8.19 10.84 -2.76
N ILE A 265 -8.99 10.37 -1.80
CA ILE A 265 -8.93 8.99 -1.29
C ILE A 265 -9.34 7.98 -2.35
N GLU A 266 -10.44 8.23 -3.08
CA GLU A 266 -10.87 7.35 -4.17
C GLU A 266 -9.79 7.29 -5.25
N SER A 267 -9.19 8.43 -5.62
CA SER A 267 -8.08 8.48 -6.58
C SER A 267 -6.90 7.62 -6.12
N THR A 268 -6.52 7.72 -4.84
CA THR A 268 -5.46 6.89 -4.26
C THR A 268 -5.81 5.40 -4.29
N LEU A 269 -7.03 5.04 -3.92
CA LEU A 269 -7.49 3.65 -3.96
C LEU A 269 -7.52 3.10 -5.40
N ARG A 270 -8.05 3.88 -6.35
CA ARG A 270 -8.30 3.46 -7.74
C ARG A 270 -7.02 3.44 -8.60
N TYR A 271 -6.13 4.41 -8.42
CA TYR A 271 -4.96 4.58 -9.30
C TYR A 271 -3.63 4.14 -8.70
N GLN A 272 -3.55 3.96 -7.37
CA GLN A 272 -2.34 3.45 -6.71
C GLN A 272 -2.58 2.08 -6.07
N ALA A 273 -3.47 2.00 -5.09
CA ALA A 273 -3.62 0.80 -4.28
C ALA A 273 -4.19 -0.37 -5.07
N HIS A 274 -5.22 -0.14 -5.89
CA HIS A 274 -5.84 -1.18 -6.72
C HIS A 274 -4.88 -1.81 -7.74
N PRO A 275 -4.11 -1.04 -8.56
CA PRO A 275 -3.11 -1.63 -9.43
C PRO A 275 -2.00 -2.39 -8.69
N ASN A 276 -1.56 -1.88 -7.54
CA ASN A 276 -0.56 -2.55 -6.71
C ASN A 276 -1.10 -3.85 -6.09
N PHE A 277 -2.36 -3.86 -5.66
CA PHE A 277 -3.07 -5.05 -5.20
C PHE A 277 -3.19 -6.10 -6.31
N ILE A 278 -3.70 -5.75 -7.49
CA ILE A 278 -3.81 -6.69 -8.62
C ILE A 278 -2.42 -7.21 -9.02
N ARG A 279 -1.43 -6.31 -9.11
CA ARG A 279 -0.04 -6.69 -9.35
C ARG A 279 0.39 -7.73 -8.33
N TRP A 280 0.17 -7.52 -7.05
CA TRP A 280 0.55 -8.44 -5.98
C TRP A 280 -0.20 -9.78 -6.03
N SER A 281 -1.51 -9.76 -6.29
CA SER A 281 -2.37 -10.94 -6.36
C SER A 281 -2.03 -11.88 -7.53
N ILE A 282 -1.43 -11.37 -8.61
CA ILE A 282 -0.93 -12.21 -9.73
C ILE A 282 0.17 -13.19 -9.26
N CYS A 283 0.96 -12.84 -8.25
CA CYS A 283 2.00 -13.73 -7.72
C CYS A 283 1.37 -14.91 -6.98
N ASN A 284 1.56 -16.13 -7.51
CA ASN A 284 1.00 -17.35 -6.91
C ASN A 284 1.84 -17.90 -5.74
N GLY A 285 3.15 -17.62 -5.70
CA GLY A 285 4.06 -18.09 -4.66
C GLY A 285 4.40 -17.02 -3.63
N ASN A 286 4.76 -17.45 -2.41
CA ASN A 286 5.41 -16.56 -1.45
C ASN A 286 6.86 -16.23 -1.89
N PRO A 287 7.50 -15.19 -1.31
CA PRO A 287 8.85 -14.78 -1.72
C PRO A 287 9.89 -15.89 -1.64
N VAL A 288 9.76 -16.79 -0.65
CA VAL A 288 10.69 -17.92 -0.45
C VAL A 288 10.57 -18.93 -1.58
N ARG A 289 9.35 -19.36 -1.94
CA ARG A 289 9.11 -20.31 -3.05
C ARG A 289 9.50 -19.70 -4.40
N VAL A 290 9.25 -18.41 -4.62
CA VAL A 290 9.68 -17.72 -5.85
C VAL A 290 11.20 -17.66 -5.93
N THR A 291 11.90 -17.37 -4.83
CA THR A 291 13.36 -17.37 -4.77
C THR A 291 13.93 -18.78 -5.02
N PHE A 292 13.32 -19.80 -4.44
CA PHE A 292 13.65 -21.19 -4.71
C PHE A 292 13.46 -21.56 -6.20
N ALA A 293 12.35 -21.15 -6.82
CA ALA A 293 12.10 -21.39 -8.24
C ALA A 293 13.14 -20.68 -9.15
N ARG A 294 13.59 -19.48 -8.78
CA ARG A 294 14.70 -18.80 -9.48
C ARG A 294 15.99 -19.59 -9.37
N GLY A 295 16.32 -20.09 -8.18
CA GLY A 295 17.48 -20.95 -7.96
C GLY A 295 17.42 -22.23 -8.79
N LEU A 296 16.28 -22.92 -8.82
CA LEU A 296 16.07 -24.13 -9.62
C LEU A 296 16.22 -23.85 -11.13
N GLY A 297 15.63 -22.76 -11.61
CA GLY A 297 15.78 -22.33 -13.01
C GLY A 297 17.24 -22.06 -13.38
N ALA A 298 17.96 -21.31 -12.55
CA ALA A 298 19.38 -21.01 -12.76
C ALA A 298 20.26 -22.27 -12.71
N ALA A 299 20.01 -23.17 -11.76
CA ALA A 299 20.73 -24.44 -11.65
C ALA A 299 20.49 -25.35 -12.87
N SER A 300 19.25 -25.43 -13.37
CA SER A 300 18.92 -26.18 -14.59
C SER A 300 19.68 -25.66 -15.81
N ILE A 301 19.77 -24.33 -15.96
CA ILE A 301 20.55 -23.69 -17.03
C ILE A 301 22.04 -24.01 -16.87
N LEU A 302 22.59 -23.90 -15.66
CA LEU A 302 24.01 -24.16 -15.38
C LEU A 302 24.37 -25.62 -15.69
N LEU A 303 23.61 -26.58 -15.16
CA LEU A 303 23.85 -28.01 -15.38
C LEU A 303 23.73 -28.40 -16.85
N SER A 304 22.76 -27.82 -17.56
CA SER A 304 22.57 -28.05 -18.99
C SER A 304 23.72 -27.47 -19.81
N THR A 305 24.25 -26.32 -19.40
CA THR A 305 25.43 -25.70 -20.01
C THR A 305 26.68 -26.55 -19.77
N ILE A 306 26.89 -27.05 -18.54
CA ILE A 306 27.99 -27.98 -18.23
C ILE A 306 27.88 -29.25 -19.08
N ALA A 307 26.69 -29.85 -19.17
CA ALA A 307 26.46 -31.03 -20.00
C ALA A 307 26.73 -30.75 -21.50
N ALA A 308 26.29 -29.60 -22.01
CA ALA A 308 26.55 -29.19 -23.39
C ALA A 308 28.06 -28.99 -23.65
N ILE A 309 28.79 -28.40 -22.71
CA ILE A 309 30.25 -28.24 -22.79
C ILE A 309 30.93 -29.62 -22.83
N LEU A 310 30.58 -30.51 -21.90
CA LEU A 310 31.14 -31.87 -21.85
C LEU A 310 30.86 -32.65 -23.15
N LEU A 311 29.65 -32.57 -23.69
CA LEU A 311 29.28 -33.19 -24.99
C LEU A 311 29.93 -32.51 -26.19
N THR A 312 30.40 -31.26 -26.06
CA THR A 312 31.12 -30.56 -27.11
C THR A 312 32.60 -30.95 -27.14
N LEU A 313 33.17 -31.17 -25.96
CA LEU A 313 34.55 -31.61 -25.80
C LEU A 313 34.74 -33.11 -26.06
N SER A 314 33.70 -33.93 -25.89
CA SER A 314 33.77 -35.37 -26.12
C SER A 314 33.77 -35.77 -27.60
N ARG A 315 33.97 -37.06 -27.86
CA ARG A 315 33.84 -37.69 -29.19
C ARG A 315 32.38 -37.95 -29.61
N ALA A 316 31.40 -37.58 -28.80
CA ALA A 316 29.99 -37.80 -29.12
C ALA A 316 29.60 -37.03 -30.38
N PRO A 317 28.72 -37.59 -31.24
CA PRO A 317 28.28 -36.88 -32.44
C PRO A 317 27.45 -35.65 -32.06
N ARG A 318 27.54 -34.61 -32.89
CA ARG A 318 27.04 -33.25 -32.59
C ARG A 318 25.56 -33.20 -32.21
N GLY A 319 24.75 -34.15 -32.69
CA GLY A 319 23.32 -34.24 -32.37
C GLY A 319 23.00 -34.42 -30.88
N TYR A 320 23.85 -35.10 -30.10
CA TYR A 320 23.61 -35.30 -28.66
C TYR A 320 23.60 -33.99 -27.87
N ARG A 321 24.24 -32.93 -28.39
CA ARG A 321 24.28 -31.62 -27.74
C ARG A 321 22.89 -30.95 -27.70
N ALA A 322 22.00 -31.34 -28.60
CA ALA A 322 20.61 -30.87 -28.59
C ALA A 322 19.84 -31.30 -27.33
N LEU A 323 20.27 -32.37 -26.64
CA LEU A 323 19.65 -32.82 -25.38
C LEU A 323 19.74 -31.76 -24.27
N ALA A 324 20.81 -30.96 -24.25
CA ALA A 324 20.93 -29.83 -23.32
C ALA A 324 19.83 -28.77 -23.53
N GLY A 325 19.24 -28.72 -24.74
CA GLY A 325 18.10 -27.87 -25.07
C GLY A 325 16.89 -28.08 -24.18
N VAL A 326 16.66 -29.31 -23.70
CA VAL A 326 15.53 -29.60 -22.79
C VAL A 326 15.72 -28.87 -21.46
N GLY A 327 16.91 -28.95 -20.87
CA GLY A 327 17.18 -28.33 -19.59
C GLY A 327 17.37 -26.81 -19.67
N TRP A 328 17.85 -26.26 -20.79
CA TRP A 328 17.78 -24.81 -21.06
C TRP A 328 16.34 -24.33 -21.20
N PHE A 329 15.49 -25.06 -21.94
CA PHE A 329 14.09 -24.71 -22.10
C PHE A 329 13.38 -24.66 -20.73
N VAL A 330 13.48 -25.74 -19.95
CA VAL A 330 12.88 -25.82 -18.61
C VAL A 330 13.43 -24.73 -17.69
N GLY A 331 14.75 -24.54 -17.68
CA GLY A 331 15.42 -23.57 -16.82
C GLY A 331 15.06 -22.13 -17.15
N VAL A 332 15.08 -21.75 -18.43
CA VAL A 332 14.75 -20.39 -18.89
C VAL A 332 13.27 -20.10 -18.70
N ALA A 333 12.38 -21.01 -19.08
CA ALA A 333 10.94 -20.82 -18.88
C ALA A 333 10.60 -20.65 -17.38
N THR A 334 11.20 -21.48 -16.52
CA THR A 334 11.05 -21.37 -15.07
C THR A 334 11.58 -20.02 -14.55
N LEU A 335 12.74 -19.57 -15.04
CA LEU A 335 13.33 -18.31 -14.61
C LEU A 335 12.48 -17.11 -15.04
N ILE A 336 11.99 -17.07 -16.29
CA ILE A 336 11.10 -16.01 -16.77
C ILE A 336 9.80 -15.95 -15.94
N ALA A 337 9.18 -17.11 -15.67
CA ALA A 337 7.99 -17.17 -14.83
C ALA A 337 8.27 -16.67 -13.39
N ALA A 338 9.39 -17.10 -12.79
CA ALA A 338 9.78 -16.72 -11.44
C ALA A 338 10.20 -15.25 -11.31
N LEU A 339 10.77 -14.65 -12.35
CA LEU A 339 11.02 -13.21 -12.43
C LEU A 339 9.71 -12.41 -12.39
N LYS A 340 8.64 -12.95 -12.97
CA LYS A 340 7.30 -12.37 -12.90
C LYS A 340 6.53 -12.72 -11.61
N GLY A 341 7.14 -13.47 -10.69
CA GLY A 341 6.57 -13.82 -9.38
C GLY A 341 5.71 -15.08 -9.40
N MET A 342 5.86 -15.94 -10.41
CA MET A 342 5.08 -17.17 -10.55
C MET A 342 5.96 -18.42 -10.40
N CYS A 343 5.46 -19.40 -9.67
CA CYS A 343 5.95 -20.77 -9.66
C CYS A 343 5.16 -21.58 -10.70
N VAL A 344 5.87 -22.26 -11.60
CA VAL A 344 5.27 -23.08 -12.67
C VAL A 344 4.45 -24.25 -12.11
N VAL A 345 4.90 -24.86 -11.01
CA VAL A 345 4.19 -25.97 -10.34
C VAL A 345 2.84 -25.51 -9.80
N LEU A 346 2.81 -24.39 -9.08
CA LEU A 346 1.57 -23.81 -8.57
C LEU A 346 0.63 -23.38 -9.69
N HIS A 347 1.21 -22.84 -10.77
CA HIS A 347 0.44 -22.44 -11.93
C HIS A 347 -0.27 -23.63 -12.60
N GLY A 348 0.42 -24.77 -12.78
CA GLY A 348 -0.18 -25.97 -13.36
C GLY A 348 -1.35 -26.55 -12.53
N LEU A 349 -1.39 -26.25 -11.23
CA LEU A 349 -2.50 -26.61 -10.34
C LEU A 349 -3.54 -25.48 -10.19
N HIS A 350 -3.35 -24.32 -10.85
CA HIS A 350 -4.08 -23.07 -10.58
C HIS A 350 -4.18 -22.73 -9.09
N HIS A 351 -3.14 -23.06 -8.34
CA HIS A 351 -3.03 -22.83 -6.92
C HIS A 351 -2.23 -21.57 -6.62
N ARG A 352 -2.48 -20.99 -5.45
CA ARG A 352 -1.61 -20.00 -4.81
C ARG A 352 -1.22 -20.47 -3.41
N HIS A 353 -0.13 -19.94 -2.87
CA HIS A 353 0.11 -20.05 -1.44
C HIS A 353 -0.93 -19.27 -0.65
N VAL A 354 -1.39 -19.91 0.43
CA VAL A 354 -2.18 -19.27 1.48
C VAL A 354 -1.31 -18.20 2.14
N ARG A 355 -1.90 -17.03 2.42
CA ARG A 355 -1.17 -15.90 3.00
C ARG A 355 -0.88 -16.17 4.49
N PRO A 356 0.17 -15.57 5.07
CA PRO A 356 0.52 -15.76 6.48
C PRO A 356 -0.65 -15.60 7.46
N TRP A 357 -1.46 -14.55 7.30
CA TRP A 357 -2.65 -14.32 8.12
C TRP A 357 -3.77 -15.35 7.88
N GLU A 358 -3.91 -15.92 6.68
CA GLU A 358 -4.88 -16.97 6.35
C GLU A 358 -4.42 -18.37 6.80
N LEU A 359 -3.12 -18.58 7.04
CA LEU A 359 -2.54 -19.90 7.34
C LEU A 359 -2.92 -20.42 8.73
N PHE A 360 -3.14 -19.51 9.68
CA PHE A 360 -3.36 -19.83 11.08
C PHE A 360 -4.77 -19.47 11.56
N GLU A 361 -5.67 -19.08 10.65
CA GLU A 361 -7.09 -19.04 10.97
C GLU A 361 -7.53 -20.46 11.32
N VAL A 362 -7.92 -20.65 12.58
CA VAL A 362 -8.52 -21.90 13.06
C VAL A 362 -9.84 -22.06 12.28
N GLU A 363 -10.02 -23.18 11.59
CA GLU A 363 -11.34 -23.51 11.03
C GLU A 363 -12.35 -23.47 12.16
N PRO A 364 -13.53 -22.83 11.97
CA PRO A 364 -14.49 -22.69 13.04
C PRO A 364 -14.92 -24.10 13.48
N SER A 365 -14.39 -24.57 14.60
CA SER A 365 -15.02 -25.62 15.38
C SER A 365 -16.35 -25.05 15.86
N ASP A 366 -17.43 -25.82 15.74
CA ASP A 366 -18.83 -25.50 16.10
C ASP A 366 -19.05 -25.20 17.60
N SER A 367 -18.19 -24.42 18.24
CA SER A 367 -18.32 -24.01 19.64
C SER A 367 -18.04 -22.51 19.75
N ASP A 368 -19.12 -21.78 19.99
CA ASP A 368 -19.24 -20.36 20.25
C ASP A 368 -18.02 -19.73 20.93
N SER A 369 -17.17 -19.10 20.12
CA SER A 369 -16.33 -17.97 20.49
C SER A 369 -15.94 -17.27 19.20
N GLU A 370 -16.65 -16.20 18.87
CA GLU A 370 -16.33 -15.29 17.76
C GLU A 370 -14.99 -14.57 18.03
N VAL A 371 -13.87 -15.24 17.80
CA VAL A 371 -12.54 -14.71 18.10
C VAL A 371 -12.09 -13.71 17.01
N GLY A 372 -12.48 -12.44 17.20
CA GLY A 372 -11.64 -11.22 17.14
C GLY A 372 -10.81 -10.83 15.90
N GLY A 373 -10.45 -11.74 14.99
CA GLY A 373 -9.59 -11.43 13.83
C GLY A 373 -10.36 -11.07 12.56
N LYS A 374 -11.52 -11.71 12.35
CA LYS A 374 -12.30 -11.57 11.10
C LYS A 374 -13.00 -10.22 10.92
N ARG A 375 -13.16 -9.42 11.99
CA ARG A 375 -13.95 -8.17 11.99
C ARG A 375 -13.13 -6.88 12.05
N LYS A 376 -11.93 -6.90 12.63
CA LYS A 376 -11.13 -5.67 12.88
C LYS A 376 -10.86 -4.83 11.63
N GLY A 377 -10.60 -5.49 10.50
CA GLY A 377 -10.30 -4.79 9.25
C GLY A 377 -11.49 -4.03 8.65
N TYR A 378 -12.72 -4.44 8.96
CA TYR A 378 -13.96 -3.85 8.42
C TYR A 378 -14.68 -2.93 9.40
N GLU A 379 -14.32 -2.98 10.68
CA GLU A 379 -14.85 -2.04 11.66
C GLU A 379 -14.50 -0.62 11.23
N THR A 380 -15.52 0.20 10.97
CA THR A 380 -15.33 1.61 10.61
C THR A 380 -14.68 2.41 11.74
N PHE A 381 -15.06 2.08 12.97
CA PHE A 381 -14.55 2.73 14.17
C PHE A 381 -13.86 1.66 15.00
N GLY A 382 -12.59 1.87 15.33
CA GLY A 382 -11.80 0.89 16.06
C GLY A 382 -10.43 1.42 16.39
N SER A 383 -9.62 0.54 16.99
CA SER A 383 -8.20 0.82 17.25
C SER A 383 -7.42 1.01 15.96
N SER A 384 -6.16 1.44 16.09
CA SER A 384 -5.21 1.52 14.98
C SER A 384 -5.18 0.23 14.15
N ASN A 385 -4.93 0.36 12.85
CA ASN A 385 -4.79 -0.75 11.90
C ASN A 385 -3.47 -1.54 12.10
N SER A 386 -2.88 -1.52 13.30
CA SER A 386 -1.68 -2.28 13.61
C SER A 386 -1.97 -3.79 13.63
N TYR A 387 -1.10 -4.54 12.99
CA TYR A 387 -1.13 -6.00 12.98
C TYR A 387 0.08 -6.61 13.68
N GLU A 388 1.00 -5.81 14.24
CA GLU A 388 2.28 -6.25 14.80
C GLU A 388 2.13 -7.24 15.96
N ASP A 389 1.02 -7.14 16.69
CA ASP A 389 0.67 -8.02 17.80
C ASP A 389 -0.08 -9.28 17.35
N GLU A 390 -0.34 -9.46 16.05
CA GLU A 390 -1.08 -10.62 15.58
C GLU A 390 -0.26 -11.91 15.75
N PRO A 391 -0.85 -12.97 16.33
CA PRO A 391 -0.12 -14.18 16.73
C PRO A 391 0.47 -14.95 15.54
N TRP A 392 -0.04 -14.73 14.32
CA TRP A 392 0.52 -15.36 13.13
C TRP A 392 1.91 -14.83 12.77
N ILE A 393 2.29 -13.60 13.17
CA ILE A 393 3.59 -13.02 12.84
C ILE A 393 4.70 -13.87 13.46
N VAL A 394 4.63 -14.09 14.77
CA VAL A 394 5.59 -14.91 15.51
C VAL A 394 5.61 -16.33 14.96
N LYS A 395 4.43 -16.95 14.82
CA LYS A 395 4.28 -18.31 14.27
C LYS A 395 4.83 -18.46 12.85
N TYR A 396 4.70 -17.43 12.00
CA TYR A 396 5.23 -17.47 10.64
C TYR A 396 6.74 -17.17 10.60
N GLY A 397 7.21 -16.31 11.50
CA GLY A 397 8.63 -16.00 11.69
C GLY A 397 9.45 -17.25 12.01
N GLU A 398 9.00 -18.04 12.99
CA GLU A 398 9.68 -19.26 13.46
C GLU A 398 9.72 -20.41 12.42
N ARG A 399 8.94 -20.33 11.33
CA ARG A 399 8.93 -21.39 10.32
C ARG A 399 10.18 -21.38 9.45
N ASN A 400 10.82 -22.55 9.37
CA ASN A 400 11.97 -22.80 8.51
C ASN A 400 11.67 -22.50 7.03
N MET A 401 12.70 -22.07 6.30
CA MET A 401 12.58 -21.69 4.88
C MET A 401 12.05 -22.82 4.00
N LEU A 402 12.47 -24.07 4.23
CA LEU A 402 11.96 -25.23 3.48
C LEU A 402 10.45 -25.44 3.69
N ARG A 403 9.99 -25.25 4.93
CA ARG A 403 8.56 -25.34 5.26
C ARG A 403 7.76 -24.20 4.61
N LYS A 404 8.37 -23.01 4.46
CA LYS A 404 7.79 -21.89 3.70
C LYS A 404 7.72 -22.16 2.19
N VAL A 405 8.65 -22.93 1.62
CA VAL A 405 8.59 -23.35 0.20
C VAL A 405 7.37 -24.24 -0.06
N PHE A 406 7.04 -25.12 0.87
CA PHE A 406 5.92 -26.07 0.76
C PHE A 406 4.75 -25.68 1.69
N ASP A 407 4.49 -24.38 1.80
CA ASP A 407 3.33 -23.89 2.56
C ASP A 407 2.01 -24.35 1.94
N ARG A 408 0.94 -24.32 2.75
CA ARG A 408 -0.41 -24.68 2.30
C ARG A 408 -0.78 -23.86 1.07
N GLU A 409 -1.36 -24.53 0.10
CA GLU A 409 -1.82 -23.96 -1.16
C GLU A 409 -3.33 -24.11 -1.31
N VAL A 410 -3.95 -23.15 -2.00
CA VAL A 410 -5.40 -23.08 -2.22
C VAL A 410 -5.66 -22.70 -3.67
N TRP A 411 -6.72 -23.29 -4.24
CA TRP A 411 -7.18 -23.00 -5.59
C TRP A 411 -7.57 -21.53 -5.77
N ILE A 412 -7.09 -20.92 -6.86
CA ILE A 412 -7.47 -19.57 -7.26
C ILE A 412 -8.87 -19.62 -7.84
N GLN A 413 -9.87 -19.08 -7.14
CA GLN A 413 -11.26 -19.11 -7.59
C GLN A 413 -11.50 -18.14 -8.74
N GLU A 414 -10.88 -16.96 -8.69
CA GLU A 414 -11.04 -15.87 -9.67
C GLU A 414 -10.58 -16.24 -11.09
N PRO A 415 -11.49 -16.38 -12.07
CA PRO A 415 -11.15 -16.78 -13.43
C PRO A 415 -10.29 -15.75 -14.17
N ALA A 416 -10.51 -14.45 -13.97
CA ALA A 416 -9.72 -13.42 -14.65
C ALA A 416 -8.25 -13.44 -14.20
N LEU A 417 -7.99 -13.79 -12.94
CA LEU A 417 -6.64 -13.93 -12.41
C LEU A 417 -5.94 -15.16 -13.00
N ARG A 418 -6.65 -16.28 -13.16
CA ARG A 418 -6.11 -17.47 -13.84
C ARG A 418 -5.71 -17.15 -15.29
N GLN A 419 -6.56 -16.45 -16.04
CA GLN A 419 -6.25 -16.05 -17.43
C GLN A 419 -4.98 -15.18 -17.53
N ILE A 420 -4.76 -14.28 -16.57
CA ILE A 420 -3.52 -13.50 -16.49
C ILE A 420 -2.32 -14.43 -16.30
N GLN A 421 -2.41 -15.36 -15.35
CA GLN A 421 -1.34 -16.31 -15.06
C GLN A 421 -1.06 -17.23 -16.26
N ASP A 422 -2.09 -17.73 -16.95
CA ASP A 422 -1.98 -18.54 -18.16
C ASP A 422 -1.21 -17.78 -19.24
N THR A 423 -1.55 -16.51 -19.45
CA THR A 423 -0.88 -15.66 -20.44
C THR A 423 0.59 -15.44 -20.09
N ILE A 424 0.89 -15.19 -18.82
CA ILE A 424 2.28 -15.03 -18.35
C ILE A 424 3.06 -16.34 -18.51
N PHE A 425 2.44 -17.48 -18.25
CA PHE A 425 3.06 -18.79 -18.41
C PHE A 425 3.37 -19.08 -19.88
N VAL A 426 2.42 -18.85 -20.79
CA VAL A 426 2.65 -19.00 -22.23
C VAL A 426 3.79 -18.08 -22.70
N GLN A 427 3.83 -16.82 -22.25
CA GLN A 427 4.96 -15.92 -22.53
C GLN A 427 6.31 -16.50 -22.05
N ALA A 428 6.34 -17.14 -20.87
CA ALA A 428 7.54 -17.75 -20.32
C ALA A 428 7.97 -18.99 -21.13
N VAL A 429 7.02 -19.82 -21.56
CA VAL A 429 7.26 -20.98 -22.43
C VAL A 429 7.82 -20.52 -23.78
N LEU A 430 7.20 -19.52 -24.42
CA LEU A 430 7.68 -18.98 -25.70
C LEU A 430 9.09 -18.39 -25.59
N GLY A 431 9.37 -17.64 -24.52
CA GLY A 431 10.72 -17.13 -24.23
C GLY A 431 11.74 -18.25 -24.00
N GLY A 432 11.33 -19.31 -23.29
CA GLY A 432 12.14 -20.52 -23.09
C GLY A 432 12.47 -21.24 -24.39
N ILE A 433 11.50 -21.42 -25.29
CA ILE A 433 11.71 -22.06 -26.61
C ILE A 433 12.69 -21.23 -27.43
N LEU A 434 12.51 -19.91 -27.50
CA LEU A 434 13.35 -19.03 -28.30
C LEU A 434 14.81 -19.05 -27.82
N ILE A 435 15.04 -18.85 -26.51
CA ILE A 435 16.39 -18.80 -25.95
C ILE A 435 17.06 -20.19 -26.04
N SER A 436 16.32 -21.26 -25.72
CA SER A 436 16.86 -22.62 -25.83
C SER A 436 17.21 -22.97 -27.28
N GLY A 437 16.37 -22.63 -28.26
CA GLY A 437 16.64 -22.85 -29.67
C GLY A 437 17.92 -22.16 -30.15
N VAL A 438 18.14 -20.92 -29.71
CA VAL A 438 19.40 -20.20 -29.99
C VAL A 438 20.60 -20.92 -29.38
N LEU A 439 20.52 -21.33 -28.11
CA LEU A 439 21.62 -22.05 -27.43
C LEU A 439 21.92 -23.41 -28.09
N VAL A 440 20.88 -24.17 -28.47
CA VAL A 440 21.05 -25.42 -29.22
C VAL A 440 21.73 -25.17 -30.56
N GLY A 441 21.29 -24.16 -31.31
CA GLY A 441 21.91 -23.78 -32.59
C GLY A 441 23.40 -23.46 -32.45
N VAL A 442 23.77 -22.71 -31.41
CA VAL A 442 25.17 -22.41 -31.09
C VAL A 442 25.95 -23.69 -30.82
N PHE A 443 25.55 -24.50 -29.83
CA PHE A 443 26.33 -25.67 -29.38
C PHE A 443 26.39 -26.80 -30.41
N VAL A 444 25.34 -27.01 -31.21
CA VAL A 444 25.35 -27.98 -32.32
C VAL A 444 26.26 -27.51 -33.46
N GLY A 445 26.36 -26.19 -33.68
CA GLY A 445 27.21 -25.59 -34.70
C GLY A 445 28.71 -25.62 -34.39
N VAL A 446 29.11 -25.62 -33.11
CA VAL A 446 30.54 -25.65 -32.72
C VAL A 446 31.21 -26.96 -33.19
N PRO A 447 32.42 -26.96 -33.76
CA PRO A 447 33.15 -28.20 -34.05
C PRO A 447 33.48 -28.98 -32.76
N GLY A 448 33.64 -30.30 -32.85
CA GLY A 448 33.97 -31.13 -31.68
C GLY A 448 35.43 -30.99 -31.25
N GLY A 449 35.67 -31.03 -29.94
CA GLY A 449 37.03 -31.00 -29.36
C GLY A 449 37.77 -32.33 -29.41
N GLY A 450 37.04 -33.46 -29.27
CA GLY A 450 37.61 -34.81 -29.39
C GLY A 450 38.53 -35.25 -28.24
N PHE A 451 38.45 -34.59 -27.08
CA PHE A 451 39.37 -34.77 -25.97
C PHE A 451 39.21 -36.10 -25.22
N PHE A 452 38.00 -36.67 -25.18
CA PHE A 452 37.73 -37.97 -24.55
C PHE A 452 36.60 -38.72 -25.26
#